data_AF-A0A5N5WYU8-F1
#
_entry.id   AF-A0A5N5WYU8-F1
#
_cell.length_a   1.000
_cell.length_b   1.000
_cell.length_c   1.000
_cell.angle_alpha   90.00
_cell.angle_beta   90.00
_cell.angle_gamma   90.00
#
_symmetry.space_group_name_H-M   'P 1'
#
loop_
_entity.id
_entity.type
_entity.pdbx_description
1 polymer ?
#
loop_
_entity_poly.entity_id
_entity_poly.type
_entity_poly.pdbx_seq_one_letter_code
_entity_poly.pdbx_strand_id
1 'polypeptide(L)'
;METPPELFVLACGVHPRRILLYLAEKGLFPSLVINTTPVQITEHGFDAPGKPPGSVPILRLPNGIAIKQLIAILNYFEAAA
;
A
#
# COMPACT_ATOMS: atom_id res chain seq x y z
N MET A 1 -11.72 3.82 17.59
CA MET A 1 -11.71 2.98 16.37
C MET A 1 -10.53 3.43 15.56
N GLU A 2 -9.47 2.64 15.49
CA GLU A 2 -8.28 3.02 14.73
C GLU A 2 -8.57 2.87 13.25
N THR A 3 -8.31 3.94 12.48
CA THR A 3 -8.45 3.90 11.01
C THR A 3 -7.48 2.85 10.48
N PRO A 4 -7.89 1.92 9.60
CA PRO A 4 -6.95 0.95 9.05
C PRO A 4 -5.88 1.64 8.18
N PRO A 5 -4.66 1.09 8.11
CA PRO A 5 -3.64 1.61 7.22
C PRO A 5 -4.10 1.53 5.76
N GLU A 6 -3.65 2.49 4.95
CA GLU A 6 -4.07 2.64 3.55
C GLU A 6 -2.89 2.44 2.59
N LEU A 7 -3.00 1.49 1.68
CA LEU A 7 -1.98 1.13 0.72
C LEU A 7 -2.33 1.67 -0.68
N PHE A 8 -1.50 2.57 -1.18
CA PHE A 8 -1.57 3.13 -2.53
C PHE A 8 -0.81 2.25 -3.52
N VAL A 9 -1.51 1.64 -4.47
CA VAL A 9 -0.93 0.69 -5.43
C VAL A 9 -1.45 0.91 -6.84
N LEU A 10 -0.62 0.65 -7.85
CA LEU A 10 -1.01 0.80 -9.25
C LEU A 10 -1.84 -0.41 -9.72
N ALA A 11 -3.16 -0.27 -9.91
CA ALA A 11 -4.02 -1.41 -10.22
C ALA A 11 -3.80 -2.04 -11.61
N CYS A 12 -3.44 -1.24 -12.63
CA CYS A 12 -3.45 -1.66 -14.04
C CYS A 12 -2.08 -2.01 -14.65
N GLY A 13 -1.08 -2.36 -13.83
CA GLY A 13 0.23 -2.82 -14.31
C GLY A 13 0.47 -4.31 -14.02
N VAL A 14 1.43 -4.93 -14.72
CA VAL A 14 1.92 -6.28 -14.40
C VAL A 14 2.49 -6.37 -12.97
N HIS A 15 2.82 -5.22 -12.35
CA HIS A 15 3.54 -5.11 -11.07
C HIS A 15 2.98 -4.06 -10.07
N PRO A 16 1.80 -4.29 -9.48
CA PRO A 16 1.53 -4.02 -8.07
C PRO A 16 1.60 -5.29 -7.22
N ARG A 17 1.77 -6.44 -7.87
CA ARG A 17 1.59 -7.77 -7.32
C ARG A 17 2.54 -8.10 -6.16
N ARG A 18 3.73 -7.53 -6.01
CA ARG A 18 4.69 -8.05 -5.01
C ARG A 18 4.21 -7.92 -3.56
N ILE A 19 3.64 -6.79 -3.14
CA ILE A 19 3.12 -6.66 -1.76
C ILE A 19 1.86 -7.48 -1.58
N LEU A 20 0.88 -7.32 -2.49
CA LEU A 20 -0.40 -8.03 -2.38
C LEU A 20 -0.24 -9.55 -2.49
N LEU A 21 0.63 -10.03 -3.38
CA LEU A 21 1.00 -11.45 -3.46
C LEU A 21 1.75 -11.90 -2.22
N TYR A 22 2.70 -11.11 -1.71
CA TYR A 22 3.42 -11.48 -0.49
C TYR A 22 2.45 -11.63 0.70
N LEU A 23 1.54 -10.67 0.88
CA LEU A 23 0.51 -10.73 1.92
C LEU A 23 -0.42 -11.93 1.72
N ALA A 24 -0.81 -12.24 0.48
CA ALA A 24 -1.62 -13.42 0.17
C ALA A 24 -0.86 -14.74 0.43
N GLU A 25 0.41 -14.85 0.02
CA GLU A 25 1.26 -16.01 0.25
C GLU A 25 1.51 -16.27 1.73
N LYS A 26 1.64 -15.20 2.53
CA LYS A 26 1.79 -15.28 3.98
C LYS A 26 0.48 -15.51 4.73
N GLY A 27 -0.67 -15.56 4.03
CA GLY A 27 -1.98 -15.67 4.66
C GLY A 27 -2.40 -14.44 5.48
N LEU A 28 -1.71 -13.31 5.27
CA LEU A 28 -1.99 -12.02 5.92
C LEU A 28 -3.10 -11.26 5.20
N PHE A 29 -3.40 -11.65 3.97
CA PHE A 29 -4.57 -11.20 3.24
C PHE A 29 -5.61 -12.33 3.23
N PRO A 30 -6.86 -12.14 3.68
CA PRO A 30 -7.52 -10.88 4.08
C PRO A 30 -7.53 -10.62 5.61
N SER A 31 -6.68 -11.27 6.41
CA SER A 31 -6.70 -11.14 7.88
C SER A 31 -6.30 -9.75 8.38
N LEU A 32 -5.46 -9.02 7.63
CA LEU A 32 -5.15 -7.62 7.89
C LEU A 32 -6.24 -6.69 7.31
N VAL A 33 -6.85 -5.88 8.17
CA VAL A 33 -7.75 -4.79 7.75
C VAL A 33 -6.91 -3.68 7.13
N ILE A 34 -6.70 -3.72 5.81
CA ILE A 34 -5.96 -2.71 5.04
C ILE A 34 -6.89 -2.13 3.98
N ASN A 35 -6.95 -0.80 3.89
CA ASN A 35 -7.62 -0.14 2.77
C ASN A 35 -6.65 -0.09 1.59
N THR A 36 -7.09 -0.53 0.41
CA THR A 36 -6.26 -0.44 -0.80
C THR A 36 -6.85 0.62 -1.73
N THR A 37 -6.05 1.63 -2.05
CA THR A 37 -6.45 2.71 -2.96
C THR A 37 -5.69 2.57 -4.28
N PRO A 38 -6.40 2.28 -5.38
CA PRO A 38 -5.77 2.16 -6.68
C PRO A 38 -5.29 3.53 -7.17
N VAL A 39 -4.06 3.60 -7.68
CA VAL A 39 -3.51 4.79 -8.31
C VAL A 39 -3.62 4.72 -9.83
N GLN A 40 -3.87 5.86 -10.44
CA GLN A 40 -3.92 6.05 -11.88
C GLN A 40 -2.58 6.60 -12.38
N ILE A 41 -2.21 6.23 -13.60
CA ILE A 41 -1.07 6.84 -14.31
C ILE A 41 -1.61 8.05 -15.07
N THR A 42 -1.00 9.20 -14.83
CA THR A 42 -1.31 10.48 -15.48
C THR A 42 -0.03 11.03 -16.12
N GLU A 43 -0.15 12.07 -16.94
CA GLU A 43 1.00 12.77 -17.51
C GLU A 43 1.94 13.37 -16.44
N HIS A 44 1.40 13.64 -15.25
CA HIS A 44 2.14 14.18 -14.09
C HIS A 44 2.64 13.09 -13.12
N GLY A 45 2.51 11.81 -13.48
CA GLY A 45 2.94 10.67 -12.67
C GLY A 45 1.77 9.89 -12.07
N PHE A 46 1.92 9.41 -10.84
CA PHE A 46 0.91 8.60 -10.16
C PHE A 46 -0.06 9.48 -9.38
N ASP A 47 -1.36 9.34 -9.64
CA ASP A 47 -2.38 10.12 -8.96
C ASP A 47 -3.48 9.25 -8.34
N ALA A 48 -3.94 9.67 -7.16
CA ALA A 48 -5.09 9.13 -6.46
C ALA A 48 -5.55 10.09 -5.36
N PRO A 49 -6.85 10.08 -5.00
CA PRO A 49 -7.37 10.88 -3.90
C PRO A 49 -6.54 10.72 -2.62
N GLY A 50 -6.04 11.83 -2.10
CA GLY A 50 -5.27 11.86 -0.86
C GLY A 50 -3.89 11.19 -0.92
N LYS A 51 -3.38 10.79 -2.10
CA LYS A 51 -2.08 10.13 -2.21
C LYS A 51 -0.94 11.07 -1.80
N PRO A 52 -0.02 10.63 -0.93
CA PRO A 52 1.19 11.39 -0.66
C PRO A 52 2.08 11.54 -1.91
N PRO A 53 2.87 12.64 -2.03
CA PRO A 53 3.78 12.82 -3.16
C PRO A 53 4.87 11.74 -3.18
N GLY A 54 5.25 11.29 -4.38
CA GLY A 54 6.28 10.27 -4.61
C GLY A 54 5.81 9.10 -5.49
N SER A 55 6.69 8.12 -5.66
CA SER A 55 6.39 6.86 -6.35
C SER A 55 5.52 5.94 -5.50
N VAL A 56 4.80 5.02 -6.16
CA VAL A 56 4.07 3.93 -5.51
C VAL A 56 4.92 2.64 -5.52
N PRO A 57 4.75 1.71 -4.55
CA PRO A 57 3.73 1.68 -3.50
C PRO A 57 4.00 2.61 -2.30
N ILE A 58 2.94 3.13 -1.69
CA ILE A 58 2.99 3.94 -0.45
C ILE A 58 2.00 3.37 0.55
N LEU A 59 2.45 3.10 1.79
CA LEU A 59 1.59 2.77 2.91
C LEU A 59 1.40 4.01 3.79
N ARG A 60 0.15 4.43 3.99
CA ARG A 60 -0.22 5.47 4.94
C ARG A 60 -0.70 4.81 6.23
N LEU A 61 -0.05 5.16 7.34
CA LEU A 61 -0.43 4.72 8.67
C LEU A 61 -1.60 5.56 9.22
N PRO A 62 -2.30 5.08 10.27
CA PRO A 62 -3.44 5.79 10.85
C PRO A 62 -3.08 7.16 11.43
N ASN A 63 -1.82 7.33 11.85
CA ASN A 63 -1.25 8.58 12.35
C ASN A 63 -0.82 9.55 11.23
N GLY A 64 -1.09 9.23 9.96
CA GLY A 64 -0.75 10.05 8.79
C GLY A 64 0.68 9.88 8.27
N ILE A 65 1.53 9.09 8.94
CA ILE A 65 2.90 8.80 8.48
C ILE A 65 2.84 7.95 7.21
N ALA A 66 3.65 8.30 6.21
CA ALA A 66 3.74 7.58 4.95
C ALA A 66 5.06 6.80 4.85
N ILE A 67 4.97 5.48 4.70
CA ILE A 67 6.08 4.58 4.37
C ILE A 67 6.11 4.40 2.86
N LYS A 68 7.22 4.79 2.23
CA LYS A 68 7.39 4.79 0.76
C LYS A 68 8.34 3.71 0.24
N GLN A 69 8.98 2.97 1.15
CA GLN A 69 9.97 1.94 0.81
C GLN A 69 9.32 0.56 0.87
N LEU A 70 9.44 -0.21 -0.22
CA LEU A 70 8.81 -1.54 -0.34
C LEU A 70 9.18 -2.46 0.83
N ILE A 71 10.47 -2.58 1.15
CA ILE A 71 10.94 -3.45 2.25
C ILE A 71 10.38 -3.00 3.60
N ALA A 72 10.29 -1.69 3.84
CA ALA A 72 9.71 -1.17 5.08
C ALA A 72 8.20 -1.44 5.19
N ILE A 73 7.48 -1.41 4.07
CA ILE A 73 6.05 -1.77 4.02
C ILE A 73 5.87 -3.26 4.34
N LEU A 74 6.71 -4.13 3.77
CA LEU A 74 6.67 -5.57 4.05
C LEU A 74 6.97 -5.86 5.52
N ASN A 75 8.05 -5.29 6.06
CA ASN A 75 8.42 -5.44 7.47
C ASN A 75 7.32 -4.95 8.41
N TYR A 76 6.61 -3.86 8.06
CA TYR A 76 5.48 -3.37 8.84
C TYR A 76 4.35 -4.40 8.92
N PHE A 77 3.99 -5.02 7.79
CA PHE A 77 2.95 -6.02 7.77
C PHE A 77 3.35 -7.34 8.44
N GLU A 78 4.62 -7.73 8.35
CA GLU A 78 5.15 -8.88 9.10
C GLU A 78 5.14 -8.65 10.61
N ALA A 79 5.47 -7.44 11.07
CA ALA A 79 5.44 -7.12 12.49
C ALA A 79 4.02 -6.99 13.06
N ALA A 80 3.02 -6.76 12.20
CA ALA A 80 1.61 -6.65 12.56
C ALA A 80 0.84 -7.99 12.49
N ALA A 81 1.49 -9.05 11.99
CA ALA A 81 0.97 -10.40 11.87
C ALA A 81 1.26 -11.25 13.12
#